data_AF-A0A2A2PUZ6-F1
#
_entry.id   AF-A0A2A2PUZ6-F1
#
_cell.length_a   1.000
_cell.length_b   1.000
_cell.length_c   1.000
_cell.angle_alpha   90.00
_cell.angle_beta   90.00
_cell.angle_gamma   90.00
#
_symmetry.space_group_name_H-M   'P 1'
#
loop_
_entity.id
_entity.type
_entity.pdbx_description
1 polymer ?
#
loop_
_entity_poly.entity_id
_entity_poly.type
_entity_poly.pdbx_seq_one_letter_code
_entity_poly.pdbx_strand_id
1 'polypeptide(L)'
;MKATLVLTSTLLALACLPALRADKKEQDHGHEHKVAGPNGGRVLHSVEPHCEFFVRADRKLQITFLGEDGKAIAPAAQTVSAIGGERSKPTKFSFTKTANTLVSDVALPEGNKVPIVITIKSKPDATPAVEKFAVDLSDCPTCDYREYACTCDHEH
;
A
#
# COMPACT_ATOMS: atom_id res chain seq x y z
N MET A 1 -10.14 -37.14 -41.58
CA MET A 1 -11.17 -38.21 -41.72
C MET A 1 -11.19 -39.05 -40.45
N LYS A 2 -12.39 -39.48 -40.04
CA LYS A 2 -12.79 -40.25 -38.84
C LYS A 2 -12.87 -39.41 -37.55
N ALA A 3 -13.93 -39.40 -36.74
CA ALA A 3 -15.33 -39.85 -36.80
C ALA A 3 -16.00 -39.20 -35.55
N THR A 4 -17.07 -38.41 -35.68
CA THR A 4 -18.49 -38.77 -35.47
C THR A 4 -18.83 -39.45 -34.12
N LEU A 5 -19.56 -38.74 -33.24
CA LEU A 5 -20.80 -39.14 -32.50
C LEU A 5 -21.09 -38.03 -31.44
N VAL A 6 -22.12 -37.17 -31.45
CA VAL A 6 -23.58 -37.24 -31.65
C VAL A 6 -24.38 -37.63 -30.38
N LEU A 7 -25.36 -36.76 -30.08
CA LEU A 7 -26.65 -36.96 -29.39
C LEU A 7 -26.82 -36.62 -27.87
N THR A 8 -27.36 -35.42 -27.64
CA THR A 8 -28.70 -35.07 -27.05
C THR A 8 -29.09 -35.36 -25.59
N SER A 9 -29.93 -34.42 -25.12
CA SER A 9 -31.01 -34.52 -24.12
C SER A 9 -30.56 -34.45 -22.65
N THR A 10 -31.19 -33.69 -21.76
CA THR A 10 -32.61 -33.30 -21.71
C THR A 10 -32.77 -32.11 -20.76
N LEU A 11 -33.68 -31.18 -21.09
CA LEU A 11 -34.23 -30.20 -20.17
C LEU A 11 -34.90 -30.92 -18.98
N LEU A 12 -34.65 -30.47 -17.77
CA LEU A 12 -35.58 -30.62 -16.65
C LEU A 12 -35.85 -29.23 -16.07
N ALA A 13 -36.93 -28.62 -16.55
CA ALA A 13 -37.49 -27.40 -15.99
C ALA A 13 -38.18 -27.75 -14.67
N LEU A 14 -37.58 -27.37 -13.55
CA LEU A 14 -38.23 -27.40 -12.25
C LEU A 14 -38.76 -25.99 -11.94
N ALA A 15 -40.05 -25.80 -12.22
CA ALA A 15 -40.79 -24.61 -11.86
C ALA A 15 -41.00 -24.57 -10.33
N CYS A 16 -40.44 -23.57 -9.66
CA CYS A 16 -40.82 -23.17 -8.31
C CYS A 16 -40.62 -21.66 -8.15
N LEU A 17 -41.73 -20.91 -8.14
CA LEU A 17 -41.82 -19.51 -7.70
C LEU A 17 -43.14 -19.40 -6.90
N PRO A 18 -43.30 -18.46 -5.93
CA PRO A 18 -42.31 -17.56 -5.33
C PRO A 18 -42.32 -17.63 -3.78
N ALA A 19 -41.15 -17.63 -3.14
CA ALA A 19 -41.07 -17.13 -1.77
C ALA A 19 -40.59 -15.68 -1.87
N LEU A 20 -41.46 -14.73 -1.50
CA LEU A 20 -41.05 -13.37 -1.17
C LEU A 20 -39.96 -13.46 -0.11
N ARG A 21 -38.70 -13.40 -0.52
CA ARG A 21 -37.63 -12.95 0.35
C ARG A 21 -37.63 -11.44 0.24
N ALA A 22 -37.95 -10.80 1.37
CA ALA A 22 -37.66 -9.41 1.59
C ALA A 22 -36.20 -9.18 1.18
N ASP A 23 -36.02 -8.40 0.12
CA ASP A 23 -34.75 -7.84 -0.28
C ASP A 23 -34.33 -6.91 0.87
N LYS A 24 -33.70 -7.49 1.89
CA LYS A 24 -32.82 -6.73 2.74
C LYS A 24 -31.74 -6.26 1.79
N LYS A 25 -31.84 -5.01 1.37
CA LYS A 25 -30.73 -4.21 0.87
C LYS A 25 -29.63 -4.35 1.92
N GLU A 26 -28.77 -5.35 1.76
CA GLU A 26 -27.43 -5.34 2.31
C GLU A 26 -26.79 -4.12 1.67
N GLN A 27 -26.76 -3.02 2.42
CA GLN A 27 -25.78 -2.00 2.20
C GLN A 27 -24.46 -2.67 2.52
N ASP A 28 -23.85 -3.26 1.50
CA ASP A 28 -22.45 -3.62 1.49
C ASP A 28 -21.68 -2.32 1.66
N HIS A 29 -21.43 -1.96 2.91
CA HIS A 29 -20.45 -0.96 3.26
C HIS A 29 -19.11 -1.58 2.91
N GLY A 30 -18.72 -1.46 1.65
CA GLY A 30 -17.42 -1.90 1.15
C GLY A 30 -16.33 -1.24 1.98
N HIS A 31 -15.90 -1.95 3.03
CA HIS A 31 -14.70 -1.61 3.77
C HIS A 31 -13.56 -2.01 2.86
N GLU A 32 -13.06 -1.04 2.08
CA GLU A 32 -11.86 -1.23 1.28
C GLU A 32 -10.74 -1.67 2.24
N HIS A 33 -10.39 -2.95 2.19
CA HIS A 33 -9.33 -3.51 3.00
C HIS A 33 -8.03 -2.80 2.60
N LYS A 34 -7.33 -2.21 3.57
CA LYS A 34 -6.00 -1.65 3.34
C LYS A 34 -5.12 -2.76 2.77
N VAL A 35 -4.41 -2.48 1.69
CA VAL A 35 -3.46 -3.43 1.09
C VAL A 35 -2.06 -2.88 1.32
N ALA A 36 -1.16 -3.70 1.86
CA ALA A 36 0.24 -3.31 1.99
C ALA A 36 0.86 -3.19 0.60
N GLY A 37 1.91 -2.37 0.48
CA GLY A 37 2.58 -2.21 -0.80
C GLY A 37 3.30 -3.50 -1.24
N PRO A 38 3.76 -3.57 -2.50
CA PRO A 38 4.41 -4.76 -3.07
C PRO A 38 5.71 -5.17 -2.36
N ASN A 39 6.32 -4.30 -1.54
CA ASN A 39 7.48 -4.62 -0.72
C ASN A 39 7.11 -4.92 0.74
N GLY A 40 5.83 -4.92 1.11
CA GLY A 40 5.35 -5.06 2.49
C GLY A 40 5.47 -3.78 3.33
N GLY A 41 5.53 -2.63 2.67
CA GLY A 41 5.56 -1.30 3.27
C GLY A 41 4.18 -0.64 3.32
N ARG A 42 4.15 0.58 3.88
CA ARG A 42 2.94 1.41 3.97
C ARG A 42 2.68 2.11 2.64
N VAL A 43 1.48 1.97 2.08
CA VAL A 43 1.07 2.78 0.93
C VAL A 43 0.61 4.16 1.40
N LEU A 44 1.13 5.20 0.76
CA LEU A 44 0.83 6.61 0.99
C LEU A 44 -0.07 7.09 -0.15
N HIS A 45 -1.32 7.37 0.19
CA HIS A 45 -2.38 7.74 -0.78
C HIS A 45 -2.55 9.26 -0.94
N SER A 46 -1.78 10.08 -0.20
CA SER A 46 -1.90 11.54 -0.25
C SER A 46 -1.32 12.20 -1.51
N VAL A 47 -0.74 11.41 -2.42
CA VAL A 47 -0.09 11.88 -3.65
C VAL A 47 -0.40 10.93 -4.81
N GLU A 48 -0.44 11.49 -6.01
CA GLU A 48 -0.51 10.72 -7.26
C GLU A 48 0.76 10.90 -8.13
N PRO A 49 1.35 9.82 -8.64
CA PRO A 49 1.04 8.42 -8.32
C PRO A 49 1.25 8.10 -6.83
N HIS A 50 0.41 7.22 -6.27
CA HIS A 50 0.62 6.68 -4.92
C HIS A 50 2.04 6.13 -4.76
N CYS A 51 2.54 6.08 -3.53
CA CYS A 51 3.84 5.48 -3.28
C CYS A 51 3.87 4.64 -2.01
N GLU A 52 4.65 3.57 -2.04
CA GLU A 52 4.95 2.77 -0.88
C GLU A 52 6.18 3.30 -0.15
N PHE A 53 6.06 3.44 1.17
CA PHE A 53 7.14 3.65 2.12
C PHE A 53 7.57 2.31 2.72
N PHE A 54 8.84 1.93 2.55
CA PHE A 54 9.36 0.65 3.03
C PHE A 54 10.69 0.82 3.78
N VAL A 55 10.85 0.13 4.92
CA VAL A 55 12.11 0.07 5.67
C VAL A 55 12.90 -1.16 5.26
N ARG A 56 14.02 -0.95 4.56
CA ARG A 56 14.91 -2.01 4.08
C ARG A 56 15.63 -2.72 5.23
N ALA A 57 16.27 -3.86 4.92
CA ALA A 57 17.07 -4.61 5.89
C ALA A 57 18.26 -3.82 6.46
N ASP A 58 18.85 -2.91 5.67
CA ASP A 58 19.90 -1.96 6.09
C ASP A 58 19.34 -0.72 6.81
N ARG A 59 18.04 -0.74 7.13
CA ARG A 59 17.26 0.35 7.76
C ARG A 59 17.18 1.63 6.93
N LYS A 60 17.60 1.61 5.66
CA LYS A 60 17.32 2.72 4.74
C LYS A 60 15.85 2.73 4.35
N LEU A 61 15.36 3.92 4.05
CA LEU A 61 14.01 4.15 3.59
C LEU A 61 13.98 3.99 2.07
N GLN A 62 13.04 3.20 1.58
CA GLN A 62 12.76 3.02 0.17
C GLN A 62 11.39 3.60 -0.14
N ILE A 63 11.32 4.36 -1.24
CA ILE A 63 10.07 4.83 -1.82
C ILE A 63 9.90 4.18 -3.19
N THR A 64 8.76 3.52 -3.37
CA THR A 64 8.36 2.89 -4.63
C THR A 64 7.09 3.55 -5.11
N PHE A 65 7.11 4.26 -6.25
CA PHE A 65 5.88 4.80 -6.83
C PHE A 65 5.08 3.66 -7.45
N LEU A 66 3.75 3.74 -7.37
CA LEU A 66 2.82 2.71 -7.78
C LEU A 66 1.94 3.20 -8.92
N GLY A 67 1.73 2.35 -9.93
CA GLY A 67 0.72 2.58 -10.95
C GLY A 67 -0.69 2.27 -10.44
N GLU A 68 -1.70 2.50 -11.28
CA GLU A 68 -3.12 2.22 -10.96
C GLU A 68 -3.38 0.74 -10.62
N ASP A 69 -2.52 -0.17 -11.08
CA ASP A 69 -2.59 -1.60 -10.79
C ASP A 69 -1.83 -2.01 -9.50
N GLY A 70 -1.38 -1.02 -8.71
CA GLY A 70 -0.61 -1.22 -7.48
C GLY A 70 0.83 -1.71 -7.71
N LYS A 71 1.30 -1.81 -8.96
CA LYS A 71 2.66 -2.26 -9.28
C LYS A 71 3.65 -1.12 -9.28
N ALA A 72 4.91 -1.45 -8.98
CA ALA A 72 6.01 -0.50 -9.00
C ALA A 72 6.20 0.13 -10.40
N ILE A 73 6.29 1.45 -10.45
CA ILE A 73 6.67 2.24 -11.63
C ILE A 73 7.95 3.03 -11.34
N ALA A 74 8.71 3.31 -12.40
CA ALA A 74 9.96 4.05 -12.25
C ALA A 74 9.72 5.50 -11.81
N PRO A 75 10.51 6.05 -10.86
CA PRO A 75 10.46 7.47 -10.53
C PRO A 75 10.78 8.32 -11.76
N ALA A 76 9.95 9.32 -12.02
CA ALA A 76 10.10 10.34 -13.04
C ALA A 76 10.62 11.65 -12.41
N ALA A 77 9.78 12.69 -12.34
CA ALA A 77 10.14 14.01 -11.81
C ALA A 77 9.78 14.20 -10.31
N GLN A 78 9.30 13.14 -9.64
CA GLN A 78 8.92 13.21 -8.24
C GLN A 78 10.12 13.49 -7.34
N THR A 79 9.89 14.27 -6.28
CA THR A 79 10.91 14.53 -5.26
C THR A 79 10.40 14.10 -3.89
N VAL A 80 11.26 13.46 -3.11
CA VAL A 80 10.93 13.01 -1.75
C VAL A 80 12.01 13.48 -0.78
N SER A 81 11.56 13.93 0.39
CA SER A 81 12.42 14.19 1.56
C SER A 81 11.69 13.74 2.81
N ALA A 82 12.43 13.41 3.87
CA ALA A 82 11.82 13.10 5.15
C ALA A 82 12.66 13.65 6.32
N ILE A 83 12.00 13.81 7.45
CA ILE A 83 12.63 14.15 8.73
C ILE A 83 12.09 13.17 9.77
N GLY A 84 12.95 12.55 10.56
CA GLY A 84 12.53 11.64 11.61
C GLY A 84 13.49 11.56 12.79
N GLY A 85 13.15 10.71 13.77
CA GLY A 85 13.91 10.58 15.00
C GLY A 85 13.55 11.62 16.05
N GLU A 86 14.51 11.95 16.91
CA GLU A 86 14.29 12.88 18.01
C GLU A 86 14.09 14.32 17.53
N ARG A 87 13.10 15.02 18.09
CA ARG A 87 12.81 16.41 17.72
C ARG A 87 13.99 17.36 18.02
N SER A 88 14.76 17.10 19.07
CA SER A 88 15.95 17.86 19.46
C SER A 88 17.14 17.63 18.51
N LYS A 89 17.19 16.48 17.83
CA LYS A 89 18.27 16.08 16.93
C LYS A 89 17.70 15.28 15.73
N PRO A 90 16.97 15.96 14.84
CA PRO A 90 16.27 15.27 13.76
C PRO A 90 17.26 14.68 12.75
N THR A 91 16.97 13.46 12.30
CA THR A 91 17.62 12.85 11.13
C THR A 91 16.88 13.34 9.88
N LYS A 92 17.63 13.92 8.94
CA LYS A 92 17.11 14.34 7.62
C LYS A 92 17.46 13.27 6.60
N PHE A 93 16.50 12.93 5.75
CA PHE A 93 16.66 11.92 4.71
C PHE A 93 16.54 12.59 3.34
N SER A 94 17.57 12.42 2.53
CA SER A 94 17.54 12.76 1.10
C SER A 94 17.48 11.46 0.31
N PHE A 95 16.77 11.47 -0.82
CA PHE A 95 16.51 10.25 -1.57
C PHE A 95 17.19 10.29 -2.94
N THR A 96 17.85 9.20 -3.30
CA THR A 96 18.51 9.03 -4.60
C THR A 96 17.84 7.91 -5.38
N LYS A 97 17.66 8.13 -6.68
CA LYS A 97 17.11 7.10 -7.58
C LYS A 97 18.07 5.92 -7.67
N THR A 98 17.57 4.74 -7.32
CA THR A 98 18.26 3.46 -7.44
C THR A 98 17.33 2.50 -8.18
N ALA A 99 17.66 2.21 -9.45
CA ALA A 99 16.78 1.49 -10.38
C ALA A 99 15.36 2.11 -10.42
N ASN A 100 14.33 1.34 -10.05
CA ASN A 100 12.93 1.75 -10.06
C ASN A 100 12.43 2.27 -8.70
N THR A 101 13.33 2.66 -7.81
CA THR A 101 12.99 3.12 -6.45
C THR A 101 13.78 4.37 -6.10
N LEU A 102 13.36 5.08 -5.06
CA LEU A 102 14.18 6.08 -4.39
C LEU A 102 14.65 5.50 -3.05
N VAL A 103 15.93 5.63 -2.73
CA VAL A 103 16.52 5.11 -1.48
C VAL A 103 17.18 6.24 -0.71
N SER A 104 17.00 6.27 0.61
CA SER A 104 17.59 7.29 1.47
C SER A 104 19.12 7.20 1.53
N ASP A 105 19.74 8.36 1.67
CA ASP A 105 21.19 8.52 1.89
C ASP A 105 21.62 7.91 3.23
N VAL A 106 20.83 8.15 4.29
CA VAL A 106 21.08 7.65 5.65
C VAL A 106 20.05 6.60 6.08
N ALA A 107 20.42 5.78 7.07
CA ALA A 107 19.53 4.81 7.71
C ALA A 107 18.61 5.48 8.74
N LEU A 108 17.46 4.87 9.01
CA LEU A 108 16.57 5.25 10.11
C LEU A 108 17.36 5.19 11.44
N PRO A 109 17.26 6.19 12.33
CA PRO A 109 17.92 6.15 13.63
C PRO A 109 17.42 4.96 14.46
N GLU A 110 18.24 4.48 15.39
CA GLU A 110 17.88 3.36 16.29
C GLU A 110 16.56 3.60 17.05
N GLY A 111 15.96 2.50 17.50
CA GLY A 111 14.66 2.49 18.15
C GLY A 111 13.59 1.78 17.32
N ASN A 112 12.57 1.31 18.04
CA ASN A 112 11.50 0.52 17.46
C ASN A 112 10.33 1.38 16.96
N LYS A 113 10.14 2.57 17.54
CA LYS A 113 9.11 3.54 17.12
C LYS A 113 9.79 4.86 16.81
N VAL A 114 9.90 5.19 15.52
CA VAL A 114 10.57 6.41 15.07
C VAL A 114 9.55 7.34 14.40
N PRO A 115 9.23 8.52 14.96
CA PRO A 115 8.34 9.45 14.29
C PRO A 115 8.99 9.95 13.01
N ILE A 116 8.20 10.03 11.94
CA ILE A 116 8.64 10.53 10.64
C ILE A 116 7.62 11.52 10.06
N VAL A 117 8.15 12.55 9.42
CA VAL A 117 7.42 13.47 8.55
C VAL A 117 8.01 13.30 7.16
N ILE A 118 7.22 12.78 6.22
CA ILE A 118 7.61 12.63 4.83
C ILE A 118 6.94 13.72 3.99
N THR A 119 7.69 14.28 3.05
CA THR A 119 7.21 15.31 2.12
C THR A 119 7.47 14.82 0.70
N ILE A 120 6.41 14.75 -0.10
CA ILE A 120 6.43 14.21 -1.45
C ILE A 120 5.86 15.25 -2.40
N LYS A 121 6.52 15.42 -3.55
CA LYS A 121 5.97 16.18 -4.67
C LYS A 121 5.90 15.30 -5.90
N SER A 122 4.78 15.34 -6.61
CA SER A 122 4.60 14.62 -7.88
C SER A 122 5.46 15.19 -9.02
N LYS A 123 5.84 16.47 -8.91
CA LYS A 123 6.77 17.20 -9.77
C LYS A 123 7.39 18.38 -9.01
N PRO A 124 8.52 18.97 -9.43
CA PRO A 124 9.26 19.97 -8.64
C PRO A 124 8.42 21.16 -8.12
N ASP A 125 7.49 21.65 -8.95
CA ASP A 125 6.63 22.80 -8.65
C ASP A 125 5.24 22.43 -8.10
N ALA A 126 5.00 21.14 -7.81
CA ALA A 126 3.73 20.72 -7.20
C ALA A 126 3.65 21.14 -5.72
N THR A 127 2.43 21.38 -5.26
CA THR A 127 2.11 21.46 -3.83
C THR A 127 2.55 20.14 -3.17
N PRO A 128 3.32 20.20 -2.08
CA PRO A 128 3.78 19.00 -1.41
C PRO A 128 2.64 18.29 -0.67
N ALA A 129 2.57 16.98 -0.81
CA ALA A 129 1.88 16.11 0.12
C ALA A 129 2.78 15.87 1.34
N VAL A 130 2.22 15.97 2.55
CA VAL A 130 2.94 15.77 3.80
C VAL A 130 2.21 14.73 4.63
N GLU A 131 2.90 13.65 4.97
CA GLU A 131 2.38 12.64 5.89
C GLU A 131 3.23 12.56 7.15
N LYS A 132 2.57 12.29 8.27
CA LYS A 132 3.20 12.17 9.59
C LYS A 132 2.72 10.87 10.21
N PHE A 133 3.66 10.02 10.57
CA PHE A 133 3.36 8.74 11.22
C PHE A 133 4.56 8.26 12.05
N ALA A 134 4.33 7.27 12.90
CA ALA A 134 5.42 6.55 13.56
C ALA A 134 5.82 5.35 12.71
N VAL A 135 7.12 5.22 12.44
CA VAL A 135 7.70 3.98 11.92
C VAL A 135 7.84 3.04 13.10
N ASP A 136 6.78 2.29 13.38
CA ASP A 136 6.77 1.20 14.34
C ASP A 136 7.23 -0.11 13.68
N LEU A 137 8.41 -0.59 14.08
CA LEU A 137 9.06 -1.77 13.54
C LEU A 137 8.66 -3.06 14.28
N SER A 138 7.77 -2.97 15.28
CA SER A 138 7.17 -4.14 15.91
C SER A 138 6.39 -4.96 14.89
N ASP A 139 6.34 -6.27 15.10
CA ASP A 139 5.47 -7.15 14.33
C ASP A 139 4.02 -6.93 14.77
N CYS A 140 3.11 -6.89 13.79
CA CYS A 140 1.70 -6.86 14.05
C CYS A 140 1.24 -8.24 14.58
N PRO A 141 0.47 -8.32 15.68
CA PRO A 141 0.02 -9.60 16.21
C PRO A 141 -1.05 -10.29 15.35
N THR A 142 -1.62 -9.60 14.36
CA THR A 142 -2.77 -10.07 13.57
C THR A 142 -2.52 -10.16 12.07
N CYS A 143 -1.44 -9.57 11.55
CA CYS A 143 -1.06 -9.71 10.14
C CYS A 143 0.45 -9.87 9.98
N ASP A 144 0.89 -10.25 8.78
CA ASP A 144 2.28 -10.55 8.48
C ASP A 144 3.17 -9.31 8.26
N TYR A 145 2.65 -8.11 8.57
CA TYR A 145 3.34 -6.84 8.39
C TYR A 145 3.81 -6.26 9.72
N ARG A 146 4.82 -5.39 9.65
CA ARG A 146 5.15 -4.54 10.79
C ARG A 146 4.04 -3.52 11.04
N GLU A 147 3.92 -3.06 12.28
CA GLU A 147 2.91 -2.08 12.69
C GLU A 147 2.88 -0.83 11.80
N TYR A 148 4.04 -0.33 11.37
CA TYR A 148 4.07 0.82 10.44
C TYR A 148 3.45 0.52 9.07
N ALA A 149 3.31 -0.73 8.65
CA ALA A 149 2.72 -1.14 7.37
C ALA A 149 1.43 -1.95 7.55
N CYS A 150 0.91 -2.02 8.78
CA CYS A 150 -0.26 -2.83 9.10
C CYS A 150 -1.49 -2.38 8.30
N THR A 151 -2.25 -3.39 7.86
CA THR A 151 -3.48 -3.26 7.10
C THR A 151 -4.74 -3.56 7.92
N CYS A 152 -4.56 -3.97 9.17
CA CYS A 152 -5.66 -4.23 10.09
C CYS A 152 -6.32 -2.92 10.53
N ASP A 153 -7.54 -3.02 11.06
CA ASP A 153 -8.29 -1.89 11.61
C ASP A 153 -8.23 -1.81 13.14
N HIS A 154 -7.20 -2.40 13.76
CA HIS A 154 -6.97 -2.20 15.19
C HIS A 154 -6.32 -0.84 15.48
N GLU A 155 -6.50 -0.34 16.69
CA GLU A 155 -5.85 0.91 17.12
C GLU A 155 -4.34 0.67 17.31
N HIS A 156 -3.53 1.63 16.84
CA HIS A 156 -2.05 1.59 16.81
C HIS A 156 -1.42 2.70 17.67
#